data_AF-A0A258WRE2-F1
#
_entry.id   AF-A0A258WRE2-F1
#
_cell.length_a   1.000
_cell.length_b   1.000
_cell.length_c   1.000
_cell.angle_alpha   90.00
_cell.angle_beta   90.00
_cell.angle_gamma   90.00
#
_symmetry.space_group_name_H-M   'P 1'
#
loop_
_entity.id
_entity.type
_entity.pdbx_description
1 polymer ?
#
loop_
_entity_poly.entity_id
_entity_poly.type
_entity_poly.pdbx_seq_one_letter_code
_entity_poly.pdbx_strand_id
1 'polypeptide(L)'
;MKTNLNHILILSTLSASLYATNGDNLIGLGAKSRAMGGTGTAHYNGSESATSNPALIVQGKGTHITFGGTYFSPDVEVKTAGTQGGSNDLTATSDAKHNVIPFITFTTNLDNGFTVGGSMFGSAYTVCVQTYCF
;
A
#
# COMPACT_ATOMS: atom_id res chain seq x y z
N MET A 1 33.79 -7.15 10.87
CA MET A 1 33.03 -6.61 9.71
C MET A 1 32.93 -5.10 9.89
N LYS A 2 33.73 -4.30 9.16
CA LYS A 2 33.74 -2.82 9.28
C LYS A 2 32.79 -2.24 8.23
N THR A 3 31.52 -2.07 8.57
CA THR A 3 30.57 -1.35 7.71
C THR A 3 30.82 0.16 7.85
N ASN A 4 31.22 0.80 6.74
CA ASN A 4 31.51 2.23 6.68
C ASN A 4 30.24 3.05 6.98
N LEU A 5 30.30 3.86 8.03
CA LEU A 5 29.21 4.71 8.56
C LEU A 5 28.51 5.54 7.48
N ASN A 6 29.23 5.95 6.43
CA ASN A 6 28.68 6.70 5.30
C ASN A 6 27.58 5.94 4.53
N HIS A 7 27.62 4.60 4.49
CA HIS A 7 26.60 3.81 3.78
C HIS A 7 25.30 3.73 4.58
N ILE A 8 25.37 3.77 5.91
CA ILE A 8 24.20 3.76 6.80
C ILE A 8 23.48 5.11 6.73
N LEU A 9 24.24 6.20 6.63
CA LEU A 9 23.69 7.57 6.57
C LEU A 9 22.95 7.86 5.26
N ILE A 10 23.34 7.22 4.15
CA ILE A 10 22.66 7.36 2.86
C ILE A 10 21.31 6.60 2.85
N LEU A 11 21.22 5.49 3.59
CA LEU A 11 19.99 4.70 3.64
C LEU A 11 18.90 5.35 4.53
N SER A 12 19.30 6.11 5.56
CA SER A 12 18.36 6.74 6.50
C SER A 12 17.72 8.04 5.99
N THR A 13 18.34 8.72 5.02
CA THR A 13 17.79 9.95 4.44
C THR A 13 16.75 9.70 3.34
N LEU A 14 16.68 8.48 2.81
CA LEU A 14 15.66 8.05 1.84
C LEU A 14 14.31 7.72 2.49
N SER A 15 14.24 7.56 3.81
CA SER A 15 13.06 7.07 4.56
C SER A 15 12.15 8.16 5.16
N ALA A 16 12.39 9.45 4.88
CA ALA A 16 11.76 10.55 5.62
C ALA A 16 10.43 11.09 5.03
N SER A 17 9.61 10.28 4.36
CA SER A 17 8.35 10.75 3.75
C SER A 17 7.16 9.85 4.07
N LEU A 18 6.85 9.71 5.36
CA LEU A 18 5.60 9.05 5.79
C LEU A 18 4.54 10.12 6.07
N TYR A 19 3.90 10.61 5.01
CA TYR A 19 2.66 11.38 5.14
C TYR A 19 1.56 10.43 5.61
N ALA A 20 0.79 10.83 6.63
CA ALA A 20 -0.37 10.08 7.08
C ALA A 20 -1.50 10.27 6.05
N THR A 21 -1.76 9.24 5.25
CA THR A 21 -2.72 9.26 4.14
C THR A 21 -3.89 8.33 4.41
N ASN A 22 -4.61 8.50 5.52
CA ASN A 22 -5.78 7.62 5.80
C ASN A 22 -6.93 7.75 4.75
N GLY A 23 -6.76 8.63 3.74
CA GLY A 23 -7.53 8.66 2.49
C GLY A 23 -6.84 8.04 1.26
N ASP A 24 -5.51 7.86 1.22
CA ASP A 24 -4.80 7.10 0.16
C ASP A 24 -4.56 5.64 0.52
N ASN A 25 -4.48 5.32 1.81
CA ASN A 25 -4.22 3.97 2.26
C ASN A 25 -5.57 3.28 2.37
N LEU A 26 -6.04 2.77 1.24
CA LEU A 26 -7.32 2.07 1.15
C LEU A 26 -7.31 0.81 2.05
N ILE A 27 -8.50 0.29 2.34
CA ILE A 27 -8.73 -0.90 3.17
C ILE A 27 -8.03 -2.17 2.66
N GLY A 28 -6.77 -2.36 3.07
CA GLY A 28 -5.93 -3.46 2.61
C GLY A 28 -5.35 -3.25 1.21
N LEU A 29 -4.30 -4.01 0.91
CA LEU A 29 -3.57 -3.97 -0.35
C LEU A 29 -3.77 -5.29 -1.11
N GLY A 30 -4.03 -5.18 -2.42
CA GLY A 30 -4.41 -6.33 -3.26
C GLY A 30 -5.90 -6.63 -3.25
N ALA A 31 -6.36 -7.37 -4.26
CA ALA A 31 -7.78 -7.63 -4.47
C ALA A 31 -8.36 -8.56 -3.39
N LYS A 32 -7.58 -9.53 -2.91
CA LYS A 32 -8.01 -10.51 -1.91
C LYS A 32 -8.21 -9.86 -0.54
N SER A 33 -7.23 -9.08 -0.09
CA SER A 33 -7.33 -8.35 1.18
C SER A 33 -8.54 -7.43 1.20
N ARG A 34 -8.76 -6.66 0.12
CA ARG A 34 -9.90 -5.74 -0.02
C ARG A 34 -11.25 -6.45 -0.04
N ALA A 35 -11.36 -7.57 -0.77
CA ALA A 35 -12.58 -8.37 -0.80
C ALA A 35 -12.99 -8.91 0.59
N MET A 36 -12.02 -9.04 1.50
CA MET A 36 -12.22 -9.48 2.88
C MET A 36 -12.22 -8.32 3.89
N GLY A 37 -12.45 -7.08 3.46
CA GLY A 37 -12.52 -5.91 4.35
C GLY A 37 -11.17 -5.46 4.92
N GLY A 38 -10.06 -5.78 4.25
CA GLY A 38 -8.71 -5.34 4.63
C GLY A 38 -7.92 -6.32 5.50
N THR A 39 -8.39 -7.57 5.66
CA THR A 39 -7.61 -8.58 6.40
C THR A 39 -6.35 -9.01 5.63
N GLY A 40 -5.26 -9.27 6.35
CA GLY A 40 -3.97 -9.61 5.77
C GLY A 40 -2.85 -9.91 6.78
N THR A 41 -3.08 -9.67 8.08
CA THR A 41 -2.09 -9.93 9.13
C THR A 41 -1.92 -11.42 9.42
N ALA A 42 -2.99 -12.21 9.41
CA ALA A 42 -2.93 -13.64 9.71
C ALA A 42 -3.43 -14.53 8.56
N HIS A 43 -4.01 -13.93 7.51
CA HIS A 43 -4.55 -14.66 6.37
C HIS A 43 -3.56 -14.65 5.22
N TYR A 44 -3.23 -15.82 4.70
CA TYR A 44 -2.33 -15.97 3.57
C TYR A 44 -3.06 -15.68 2.25
N ASN A 45 -2.65 -14.59 1.58
CA ASN A 45 -3.23 -14.08 0.34
C ASN A 45 -2.36 -14.40 -0.90
N GLY A 46 -1.39 -15.32 -0.79
CA GLY A 46 -0.41 -15.56 -1.86
C GLY A 46 0.77 -14.61 -1.78
N SER A 47 1.34 -14.22 -2.92
CA SER A 47 2.47 -13.27 -2.97
C SER A 47 2.09 -11.87 -2.45
N GLU A 48 0.80 -11.52 -2.46
CA GLU A 48 0.26 -10.29 -1.85
C GLU A 48 0.54 -10.20 -0.34
N SER A 49 0.67 -11.35 0.34
CA SER A 49 1.03 -11.37 1.76
C SER A 49 2.40 -10.74 2.02
N ALA A 50 3.28 -10.65 1.03
CA ALA A 50 4.53 -9.90 1.17
C ALA A 50 4.25 -8.47 1.64
N THR A 51 3.19 -7.81 1.19
CA THR A 51 2.91 -6.43 1.54
C THR A 51 2.23 -6.28 2.91
N SER A 52 1.35 -7.21 3.30
CA SER A 52 0.55 -7.08 4.53
C SER A 52 1.18 -7.77 5.75
N ASN A 53 1.75 -8.96 5.56
CA ASN A 53 2.52 -9.66 6.57
C ASN A 53 3.56 -10.55 5.87
N PRO A 54 4.79 -10.06 5.71
CA PRO A 54 5.87 -10.78 5.08
C PRO A 54 6.16 -12.17 5.67
N ALA A 55 5.87 -12.41 6.96
CA ALA A 55 6.09 -13.72 7.57
C ALA A 55 5.20 -14.82 6.96
N LEU A 56 4.09 -14.45 6.31
CA LEU A 56 3.19 -15.41 5.67
C LEU A 56 3.67 -15.90 4.30
N ILE A 57 4.68 -15.26 3.69
CA ILE A 57 5.18 -15.68 2.36
C ILE A 57 5.78 -17.08 2.37
N VAL A 58 6.23 -17.55 3.54
CA VAL A 58 6.75 -18.92 3.75
C VAL A 58 5.70 -20.00 3.52
N GLN A 59 4.40 -19.66 3.51
CA GLN A 59 3.32 -20.60 3.21
C GLN A 59 3.22 -20.93 1.70
N GLY A 60 3.77 -20.06 0.85
CA GLY A 60 3.87 -20.31 -0.59
C GLY A 60 4.93 -21.35 -0.92
N LYS A 61 4.77 -22.04 -2.06
CA LYS A 61 5.77 -22.96 -2.62
C LYS A 61 6.12 -22.57 -4.05
N GLY A 62 7.41 -22.42 -4.35
CA GLY A 62 7.92 -22.02 -5.65
C GLY A 62 7.88 -20.50 -5.87
N THR A 63 7.91 -20.09 -7.14
CA THR A 63 7.85 -18.67 -7.52
C THR A 63 6.41 -18.28 -7.84
N HIS A 64 5.92 -17.22 -7.17
CA HIS A 64 4.60 -16.64 -7.38
C HIS A 64 4.74 -15.18 -7.77
N ILE A 65 4.01 -14.78 -8.80
CA ILE A 65 3.92 -13.39 -9.24
C ILE A 65 2.44 -13.06 -9.35
N THR A 66 2.00 -12.00 -8.67
CA THR A 66 0.62 -11.52 -8.73
C THR A 66 0.64 -10.07 -9.17
N PHE A 67 -0.18 -9.74 -10.16
CA PHE A 67 -0.42 -8.37 -10.62
C PHE A 67 -1.89 -8.05 -10.52
N GLY A 68 -2.22 -6.78 -10.36
CA GLY A 68 -3.59 -6.31 -10.47
C GLY A 68 -3.68 -4.81 -10.27
N GLY A 69 -4.91 -4.33 -10.08
CA GLY A 69 -5.16 -2.93 -9.80
C GLY A 69 -6.49 -2.72 -9.10
N THR A 70 -6.62 -1.59 -8.43
CA THR A 70 -7.87 -1.15 -7.82
C THR A 70 -8.35 0.13 -8.48
N TYR A 71 -9.62 0.15 -8.86
CA TYR A 71 -10.32 1.37 -9.26
C TYR A 71 -11.00 1.99 -8.04
N PHE A 72 -10.60 3.22 -7.69
CA PHE A 72 -11.10 3.95 -6.55
C PHE A 72 -11.86 5.20 -7.02
N SER A 73 -13.14 5.27 -6.68
CA SER A 73 -14.03 6.35 -7.09
C SER A 73 -14.81 6.90 -5.89
N PRO A 74 -14.23 7.79 -5.07
CA PRO A 74 -14.91 8.36 -3.92
C PRO A 74 -15.93 9.42 -4.34
N ASP A 75 -17.03 9.51 -3.59
CA ASP A 75 -17.98 10.62 -3.68
C ASP A 75 -17.83 11.48 -2.43
N VAL A 76 -17.29 12.69 -2.59
CA VAL A 76 -16.94 13.60 -1.49
C VAL A 76 -17.59 14.95 -1.74
N GLU A 77 -18.47 15.34 -0.82
CA GLU A 77 -19.20 16.60 -0.83
C GLU A 77 -19.07 17.30 0.52
N VAL A 78 -18.76 18.58 0.51
CA VAL A 78 -18.68 19.43 1.71
C VAL A 78 -19.79 20.48 1.64
N LYS A 79 -20.61 20.53 2.70
CA LYS A 79 -21.66 21.54 2.90
C LYS A 79 -21.31 22.38 4.12
N THR A 80 -21.25 23.70 3.96
CA THR A 80 -21.09 24.64 5.08
C THR A 80 -22.36 25.46 5.28
N ALA A 81 -22.88 25.42 6.52
CA ALA A 81 -23.95 26.32 6.94
C ALA A 81 -23.38 27.74 7.11
N GLY A 82 -24.08 28.71 6.55
CA GLY A 82 -23.71 30.10 6.59
C GLY A 82 -23.44 30.69 7.98
N THR A 83 -22.48 31.62 8.09
CA THR A 83 -22.35 32.46 9.28
C THR A 83 -23.44 33.54 9.31
N GLN A 84 -23.95 33.80 10.51
CA GLN A 84 -25.02 34.77 10.76
C GLN A 84 -24.57 36.17 10.28
N GLY A 85 -25.10 36.65 9.15
CA GLY A 85 -24.77 37.96 8.57
C GLY A 85 -24.74 38.04 7.05
N GLY A 86 -24.80 36.91 6.35
CA GLY A 86 -24.91 36.87 4.89
C GLY A 86 -24.20 35.64 4.38
N SER A 87 -24.95 34.62 3.98
CA SER A 87 -24.35 33.36 3.57
C SER A 87 -25.30 32.60 2.67
N ASN A 88 -24.86 32.42 1.43
CA ASN A 88 -25.38 31.38 0.58
C ASN A 88 -24.93 30.02 1.17
N ASP A 89 -25.72 28.97 1.04
CA ASP A 89 -25.23 27.61 1.29
C ASP A 89 -24.09 27.32 0.30
N LEU A 90 -22.84 27.18 0.79
CA LEU A 90 -21.73 26.77 -0.06
C LEU A 90 -21.67 25.24 -0.07
N THR A 91 -21.93 24.67 -1.25
CA THR A 91 -21.67 23.26 -1.54
C THR A 91 -20.46 23.16 -2.45
N ALA A 92 -19.47 22.37 -2.05
CA ALA A 92 -18.29 22.06 -2.86
C ALA A 92 -18.16 20.55 -3.01
N THR A 93 -18.03 20.09 -4.25
CA THR A 93 -17.80 18.67 -4.59
C THR A 93 -16.34 18.48 -4.97
N SER A 94 -15.75 17.33 -4.63
CA SER A 94 -14.38 16.99 -5.01
C SER A 94 -14.24 16.69 -6.51
N ASP A 95 -13.19 17.23 -7.14
CA ASP A 95 -12.79 16.92 -8.52
C ASP A 95 -12.00 15.60 -8.63
N ALA A 96 -11.48 15.09 -7.51
CA ALA A 96 -10.71 13.84 -7.45
C ALA A 96 -11.64 12.62 -7.43
N LYS A 97 -12.29 12.35 -8.57
CA LYS A 97 -13.35 11.33 -8.68
C LYS A 97 -12.86 9.95 -9.06
N HIS A 98 -11.72 9.81 -9.74
CA HIS A 98 -11.29 8.52 -10.28
C HIS A 98 -9.79 8.34 -10.12
N ASN A 99 -9.39 7.25 -9.46
CA ASN A 99 -7.99 6.87 -9.27
C ASN A 99 -7.82 5.38 -9.62
N VAL A 100 -6.77 5.05 -10.35
CA VAL A 100 -6.38 3.66 -10.64
C VAL A 100 -5.08 3.38 -9.90
N ILE A 101 -5.11 2.35 -9.06
CA ILE A 101 -4.00 1.97 -8.19
C ILE A 101 -3.46 0.62 -8.67
N PRO A 102 -2.33 0.57 -9.40
CA PRO A 102 -1.73 -0.69 -9.80
C PRO A 102 -1.03 -1.36 -8.60
N PHE A 103 -0.92 -2.68 -8.65
CA PHE A 103 -0.05 -3.44 -7.77
C PHE A 103 0.59 -4.63 -8.48
N ILE A 104 1.81 -4.97 -8.09
CA ILE A 104 2.53 -6.16 -8.49
C ILE A 104 3.30 -6.70 -7.28
N THR A 105 3.28 -8.01 -7.10
CA THR A 105 3.99 -8.71 -6.03
C THR A 105 4.71 -9.91 -6.60
N PHE A 106 5.85 -10.25 -6.00
CA PHE A 106 6.61 -11.44 -6.31
C PHE A 106 7.05 -12.10 -5.01
N THR A 107 7.05 -13.42 -4.97
CA THR A 107 7.64 -14.21 -3.88
C THR A 107 8.29 -15.44 -4.47
N THR A 108 9.45 -15.84 -3.97
CA THR A 108 10.07 -17.12 -4.33
C THR A 108 10.69 -17.76 -3.11
N ASN A 109 10.44 -19.05 -2.94
CA ASN A 109 11.17 -19.85 -1.97
C ASN A 109 12.57 -20.15 -2.51
N LEU A 110 13.52 -20.18 -1.60
CA LEU A 110 14.89 -20.63 -1.83
C LEU A 110 15.01 -22.05 -1.24
N ASP A 111 15.85 -22.90 -1.84
CA ASP A 111 16.01 -24.31 -1.43
C ASP A 111 16.59 -24.49 -0.03
N ASN A 112 17.07 -23.40 0.59
CA ASN A 112 17.65 -23.37 1.93
C ASN A 112 16.63 -23.01 3.03
N GLY A 113 15.34 -23.03 2.72
CA GLY A 113 14.25 -22.75 3.67
C GLY A 113 13.94 -21.26 3.85
N PHE A 114 14.65 -20.37 3.17
CA PHE A 114 14.34 -18.95 3.14
C PHE A 114 13.32 -18.64 2.04
N THR A 115 12.53 -17.58 2.23
CA THR A 115 11.63 -17.06 1.21
C THR A 115 11.87 -15.57 1.04
N VAL A 116 12.09 -15.16 -0.21
CA VAL A 116 12.26 -13.75 -0.57
C VAL A 116 11.05 -13.28 -1.34
N GLY A 117 10.70 -12.02 -1.14
CA GLY A 117 9.58 -11.45 -1.86
C GLY A 117 9.65 -9.94 -1.89
N GLY A 118 8.84 -9.36 -2.74
CA GLY A 118 8.68 -7.94 -2.80
C GLY A 118 7.37 -7.56 -3.46
N SER A 119 7.01 -6.31 -3.30
CA SER A 119 5.79 -5.75 -3.81
C SER A 119 6.00 -4.31 -4.23
N MET A 120 5.35 -3.93 -5.31
CA MET A 120 5.20 -2.56 -5.73
C MET A 120 3.72 -2.25 -5.81
N PHE A 121 3.27 -1.17 -5.19
CA PHE A 121 1.87 -0.78 -5.19
C PHE A 121 1.76 0.74 -5.25
N GLY A 122 0.70 1.23 -5.90
CA GLY A 122 0.37 2.64 -5.86
C GLY A 122 -0.30 3.04 -4.55
N SER A 123 0.01 4.24 -4.06
CA SER A 123 -0.90 5.11 -3.31
C SER A 123 -1.41 6.20 -4.26
N ALA A 124 -2.33 7.07 -3.85
CA ALA A 124 -3.04 7.97 -4.77
C ALA A 124 -2.12 8.93 -5.56
N TYR A 125 -0.85 9.10 -5.16
CA TYR A 125 0.15 9.93 -5.85
C TYR A 125 1.56 9.34 -5.90
N THR A 126 1.81 8.17 -5.31
CA THR A 126 3.17 7.62 -5.16
C THR A 126 3.20 6.11 -5.44
N VAL A 127 4.29 5.62 -6.03
CA VAL A 127 4.55 4.18 -6.10
C VAL A 127 5.44 3.77 -4.93
N CYS A 128 4.95 2.89 -4.08
CA CYS A 128 5.72 2.28 -2.99
C CYS A 128 6.38 0.99 -3.48
N VAL A 129 7.67 0.83 -3.19
CA VAL A 129 8.44 -0.39 -3.47
C VAL A 129 8.90 -0.96 -2.14
N GLN A 130 8.71 -2.26 -1.96
CA GLN A 130 8.96 -2.91 -0.70
C GLN A 130 9.50 -4.31 -0.94
N THR A 131 10.63 -4.63 -0.31
CA THR A 131 11.32 -5.93 -0.43
C THR A 131 11.50 -6.56 0.93
N TYR A 132 11.42 -7.89 1.00
CA TYR A 132 11.38 -8.68 2.22
C TYR A 132 12.16 -9.99 2.07
N CYS A 133 12.78 -10.44 3.16
CA CYS A 133 13.50 -11.71 3.26
C CYS A 133 13.14 -12.34 4.61
N PHE A 134 12.63 -13.57 4.59
CA PHE A 134 12.18 -14.32 5.77
C PHE A 134 12.76 -15.73 5.78
#